data_AF-A0A0D2JVH8-F1
#
_entry.id   AF-A0A0D2JVH8-F1
#
_cell.length_a   1.000
_cell.length_b   1.000
_cell.length_c   1.000
_cell.angle_alpha   90.00
_cell.angle_beta   90.00
_cell.angle_gamma   90.00
#
_symmetry.space_group_name_H-M   'P 1'
#
loop_
_entity.id
_entity.type
_entity.pdbx_description
1 polymer ?
#
loop_
_entity_poly.entity_id
_entity_poly.type
_entity_poly.pdbx_seq_one_letter_code
_entity_poly.pdbx_strand_id
1 'polypeptide(L)'
;MAVAPTSTLTRRVSRSNKPYALLALAYGVALAASWQADTLQLMMPGSLAEGFKGGFNPQFIPSLEGVAALFGRSFAAASFLLHVAFINLFAARTIYNHGVVSRLPTSHSVLLAAVAGPLGLLSHLLTKAWFAVLSKITGRDMRPRPRAIKAAGGSGVIVILPYEEQ
;
A
#
# COMPACT_ATOMS: atom_id res chain seq x y z
N MET A 1 -3.00 1.66 -11.33
CA MET A 1 -2.90 2.80 -10.40
C MET A 1 -1.68 3.68 -10.68
N ALA A 2 -0.45 3.15 -10.67
CA ALA A 2 0.75 3.97 -10.92
C ALA A 2 0.98 4.37 -12.39
N VAL A 3 0.86 3.39 -13.31
CA VAL A 3 1.19 3.55 -14.75
C VAL A 3 0.06 4.22 -15.52
N ALA A 4 -1.18 3.76 -15.31
CA ALA A 4 -2.38 4.31 -15.93
C ALA A 4 -3.37 4.80 -14.86
N PRO A 5 -3.07 5.90 -14.14
CA PRO A 5 -3.90 6.41 -13.06
C PRO A 5 -5.26 6.94 -13.52
N THR A 6 -5.38 7.36 -14.77
CA THR A 6 -6.60 7.96 -15.34
C THR A 6 -7.51 6.95 -16.04
N SER A 7 -7.04 5.72 -16.28
CA SER A 7 -7.84 4.68 -16.93
C SER A 7 -9.15 4.41 -16.18
N THR A 8 -10.24 4.30 -16.94
CA THR A 8 -11.58 3.92 -16.44
C THR A 8 -11.54 2.58 -15.69
N LEU A 9 -10.76 1.62 -16.19
CA LEU A 9 -10.55 0.34 -15.52
C LEU A 9 -9.84 0.51 -14.17
N THR A 10 -8.74 1.28 -14.13
CA THR A 10 -8.03 1.56 -12.88
C THR A 10 -8.99 2.15 -11.84
N ARG A 11 -9.79 3.16 -12.21
CA ARG A 11 -10.76 3.78 -11.30
C ARG A 11 -11.81 2.79 -10.82
N ARG A 12 -12.39 2.02 -11.73
CA ARG A 12 -13.41 1.01 -11.42
C ARG A 12 -12.88 -0.03 -10.44
N VAL A 13 -11.68 -0.55 -10.69
CA VAL A 13 -11.02 -1.53 -9.82
C VAL A 13 -10.67 -0.90 -8.46
N SER A 14 -10.06 0.30 -8.44
CA SER A 14 -9.70 1.01 -7.20
C SER A 14 -10.89 1.42 -6.34
N ARG A 15 -12.09 1.56 -6.91
CA ARG A 15 -13.32 1.83 -6.14
C ARG A 15 -14.00 0.54 -5.66
N SER A 16 -13.70 -0.60 -6.28
CA SER A 16 -14.29 -1.90 -5.96
C SER A 16 -13.64 -2.55 -4.74
N ASN A 17 -14.46 -3.20 -3.91
CA ASN A 17 -13.97 -4.05 -2.82
C ASN A 17 -13.68 -5.50 -3.27
N LYS A 18 -14.06 -5.89 -4.49
CA LYS A 18 -13.92 -7.28 -4.98
C LYS A 18 -12.49 -7.81 -4.92
N PRO A 19 -11.44 -7.08 -5.38
CA PRO A 19 -10.06 -7.59 -5.31
C PRO A 19 -9.61 -7.88 -3.87
N TYR A 20 -10.06 -7.07 -2.92
CA TYR A 20 -9.75 -7.24 -1.49
C TYR A 20 -10.49 -8.43 -0.90
N ALA A 21 -11.77 -8.59 -1.22
CA ALA A 21 -12.55 -9.73 -0.75
C ALA A 21 -11.93 -11.06 -1.24
N LEU A 22 -11.51 -11.12 -2.51
CA LEU A 22 -10.84 -12.29 -3.08
C LEU A 22 -9.51 -12.58 -2.39
N LEU A 23 -8.66 -11.56 -2.20
CA LEU A 23 -7.39 -11.73 -1.49
C LEU A 23 -7.57 -12.10 -0.01
N ALA A 24 -8.55 -11.50 0.67
CA ALA A 24 -8.86 -11.80 2.06
C ALA A 24 -9.36 -13.25 2.24
N LEU A 25 -10.21 -13.73 1.32
CA LEU A 25 -10.68 -15.10 1.32
C LEU A 25 -9.52 -16.08 1.03
N ALA A 26 -8.70 -15.81 0.02
CA ALA A 26 -7.52 -16.62 -0.28
C ALA A 26 -6.54 -16.66 0.91
N TYR A 27 -6.29 -15.51 1.53
CA TYR A 27 -5.47 -15.40 2.74
C TYR A 27 -6.06 -16.23 3.89
N GLY A 28 -7.36 -16.10 4.17
CA GLY A 28 -8.00 -16.84 5.25
C GLY A 28 -7.90 -18.35 5.09
N VAL A 29 -8.10 -18.84 3.86
CA VAL A 29 -7.94 -20.27 3.53
C VAL A 29 -6.49 -20.71 3.71
N ALA A 30 -5.52 -19.97 3.16
CA ALA A 30 -4.11 -20.30 3.29
C ALA A 30 -3.63 -20.27 4.75
N LEU A 31 -4.10 -19.29 5.53
CA LEU A 31 -3.79 -19.17 6.95
C LEU A 31 -4.36 -20.35 7.74
N ALA A 32 -5.62 -20.71 7.53
CA ALA A 32 -6.24 -21.85 8.18
C ALA A 32 -5.48 -23.15 7.85
N ALA A 33 -5.09 -23.33 6.58
CA ALA A 33 -4.30 -24.48 6.15
C ALA A 33 -2.83 -24.45 6.66
N SER A 34 -2.32 -23.29 7.06
CA SER A 34 -0.94 -23.15 7.56
C SER A 34 -0.77 -23.57 9.02
N TRP A 35 -1.86 -23.72 9.77
CA TRP A 35 -1.82 -24.07 11.18
C TRP A 35 -1.38 -25.53 11.40
N GLN A 36 -0.32 -25.69 12.20
CA GLN A 36 0.19 -26.97 12.68
C GLN A 36 0.39 -26.90 14.20
N ALA A 37 0.50 -28.05 14.85
CA ALA A 37 0.61 -28.12 16.32
C ALA A 37 1.83 -27.36 16.87
N ASP A 38 2.90 -27.27 16.09
CA ASP A 38 4.16 -26.60 16.44
C ASP A 38 4.25 -25.15 15.93
N THR A 39 3.26 -24.64 15.18
CA THR A 39 3.30 -23.28 14.60
C THR A 39 3.51 -22.22 15.68
N LEU A 40 2.77 -22.29 16.79
CA LEU A 40 2.93 -21.33 17.89
C LEU A 40 4.27 -21.47 18.59
N GLN A 41 4.79 -22.68 18.74
CA GLN A 41 6.10 -22.93 19.35
C GLN A 41 7.23 -22.33 18.50
N LEU A 42 7.12 -22.43 17.18
CA LEU A 42 8.08 -21.82 16.24
C LEU A 42 7.98 -20.30 16.20
N MET A 43 6.77 -19.74 16.35
CA MET A 43 6.56 -18.29 16.35
C MET A 43 6.92 -17.63 17.69
N MET A 44 6.69 -18.33 18.80
CA MET A 44 6.80 -17.80 20.16
C MET A 44 7.41 -18.89 21.08
N PRO A 45 8.73 -19.13 21.01
CA PRO A 45 9.38 -20.25 21.69
C PRO A 45 9.39 -20.16 23.23
N GLY A 46 8.96 -19.05 23.85
CA GLY A 46 8.89 -18.96 25.32
C GLY A 46 8.14 -17.74 25.87
N SER A 47 8.30 -17.47 27.16
CA SER A 47 7.57 -16.41 27.87
C SER A 47 8.32 -15.07 27.91
N LEU A 48 7.59 -13.94 27.95
CA LEU A 48 8.17 -12.60 28.15
C LEU A 48 9.00 -12.53 29.43
N ALA A 49 8.53 -13.15 30.50
CA ALA A 49 9.21 -13.18 31.79
C ALA A 49 10.56 -13.91 31.73
N GLU A 50 10.67 -15.00 30.96
CA GLU A 50 11.94 -15.69 30.74
C GLU A 50 12.87 -14.91 29.82
N GLY A 51 12.31 -14.20 28.84
CA GLY A 51 13.09 -13.40 27.90
C GLY A 51 13.83 -12.20 28.50
N PHE A 52 13.45 -11.77 29.71
CA PHE A 52 14.11 -10.66 30.42
C PHE A 52 15.00 -11.10 31.60
N LYS A 53 15.08 -12.40 31.93
CA LYS A 53 15.83 -12.89 33.10
C LYS A 53 17.36 -12.76 32.98
N GLY A 54 17.90 -12.50 31.79
CA GLY A 54 19.35 -12.47 31.54
C GLY A 54 19.83 -11.42 30.53
N GLY A 55 19.04 -10.38 30.27
CA GLY A 55 19.30 -9.37 29.22
C GLY A 55 18.12 -9.25 28.25
N PHE A 56 18.31 -8.57 27.11
CA PHE A 56 17.27 -8.45 26.08
C PHE A 56 17.26 -9.70 25.18
N ASN A 57 16.53 -10.74 25.60
CA ASN A 57 16.31 -11.95 24.81
C ASN A 57 14.81 -12.28 24.70
N PRO A 58 14.01 -11.45 24.01
CA PRO A 58 12.56 -11.56 24.00
C PRO A 58 12.12 -12.89 23.37
N GLN A 59 11.71 -13.86 24.19
CA GLN A 59 11.27 -15.20 23.78
C GLN A 59 9.91 -15.22 23.03
N PHE A 60 9.29 -14.05 22.86
CA PHE A 60 8.12 -13.84 22.00
C PHE A 60 8.47 -13.40 20.57
N ILE A 61 9.76 -13.18 20.27
CA ILE A 61 10.23 -12.95 18.91
C ILE A 61 10.67 -14.30 18.34
N PRO A 62 10.16 -14.69 17.15
CA PRO A 62 10.57 -15.93 16.53
C PRO A 62 12.07 -15.92 16.25
N SER A 63 12.75 -17.03 16.54
CA SER A 63 14.14 -17.21 16.16
C SER A 63 14.27 -17.27 14.64
N LEU A 64 15.46 -16.94 14.10
CA LEU A 64 15.70 -17.04 12.66
C LEU A 64 15.43 -18.45 12.14
N GLU A 65 15.78 -19.48 12.91
CA GLU A 65 15.49 -20.88 12.59
C GLU A 65 13.97 -21.16 12.57
N GLY A 66 13.22 -20.65 13.54
CA GLY A 66 11.76 -20.75 13.56
C GLY A 66 11.11 -20.07 12.35
N VAL A 67 11.59 -18.89 11.99
CA VAL A 67 11.16 -18.18 10.76
C VAL A 67 11.49 -19.01 9.52
N ALA A 68 12.72 -19.51 9.39
CA ALA A 68 13.14 -20.32 8.26
C ALA A 68 12.29 -21.60 8.13
N ALA A 69 12.00 -22.28 9.24
CA ALA A 69 11.14 -23.46 9.27
C ALA A 69 9.71 -23.14 8.81
N LEU A 70 9.13 -22.02 9.25
CA LEU A 70 7.80 -21.58 8.82
C LEU A 70 7.77 -21.22 7.33
N PHE A 71 8.77 -20.48 6.83
CA PHE A 71 8.86 -20.13 5.40
C PHE A 71 9.18 -21.34 4.50
N GLY A 72 9.73 -22.42 5.06
CA GLY A 72 9.86 -23.70 4.37
C GLY A 72 8.51 -24.40 4.11
N ARG A 73 7.44 -24.03 4.82
CA ARG A 73 6.10 -24.60 4.66
C ARG A 73 5.30 -23.81 3.64
N SER A 74 4.82 -24.49 2.59
CA SER A 74 4.13 -23.83 1.47
C SER A 74 2.92 -23.00 1.89
N PHE A 75 2.05 -23.50 2.78
CA PHE A 75 0.88 -22.76 3.23
C PHE A 75 1.21 -21.57 4.13
N ALA A 76 2.25 -21.66 4.98
CA ALA A 76 2.68 -20.54 5.82
C ALA A 76 3.37 -19.44 5.00
N ALA A 77 4.21 -19.81 4.04
CA ALA A 77 4.79 -18.85 3.10
C ALA A 77 3.70 -18.18 2.23
N ALA A 78 2.75 -18.97 1.72
CA ALA A 78 1.63 -18.45 0.93
C ALA A 78 0.75 -17.49 1.74
N SER A 79 0.42 -17.83 2.99
CA SER A 79 -0.39 -16.96 3.86
C SER A 79 0.34 -15.65 4.14
N PHE A 80 1.66 -15.67 4.39
CA PHE A 80 2.46 -14.46 4.52
C PHE A 80 2.47 -13.60 3.26
N LEU A 81 2.71 -14.18 2.08
CA LEU A 81 2.71 -13.44 0.83
C LEU A 81 1.34 -12.83 0.50
N LEU A 82 0.25 -13.56 0.76
CA LEU A 82 -1.11 -13.05 0.59
C LEU A 82 -1.43 -11.92 1.57
N HIS A 83 -0.95 -12.03 2.82
CA HIS A 83 -1.08 -10.97 3.82
C HIS A 83 -0.36 -9.69 3.38
N VAL A 84 0.90 -9.80 2.96
CA VAL A 84 1.69 -8.67 2.45
C VAL A 84 1.06 -8.06 1.20
N ALA A 85 0.62 -8.89 0.25
CA ALA A 85 -0.06 -8.44 -0.96
C ALA A 85 -1.34 -7.65 -0.64
N PHE A 86 -2.14 -8.13 0.32
CA PHE A 86 -3.36 -7.45 0.77
C PHE A 86 -3.05 -6.07 1.34
N ILE A 87 -2.08 -5.97 2.26
CA ILE A 87 -1.69 -4.70 2.90
C ILE A 87 -1.13 -3.72 1.87
N ASN A 88 -0.23 -4.17 0.99
CA ASN A 88 0.38 -3.33 -0.05
C ASN A 88 -0.68 -2.81 -1.03
N LEU A 89 -1.59 -3.68 -1.48
CA LEU A 89 -2.69 -3.27 -2.36
C LEU A 89 -3.65 -2.31 -1.65
N PHE A 90 -3.90 -2.49 -0.35
CA PHE A 90 -4.75 -1.60 0.43
C PHE A 90 -4.13 -0.21 0.58
N ALA A 91 -2.85 -0.14 0.91
CA ALA A 91 -2.11 1.11 0.98
C ALA A 91 -2.11 1.83 -0.38
N ALA A 92 -1.77 1.12 -1.47
CA ALA A 92 -1.76 1.66 -2.82
C ALA A 92 -3.12 2.25 -3.25
N ARG A 93 -4.23 1.56 -2.98
CA ARG A 93 -5.59 2.06 -3.25
C ARG A 93 -5.93 3.29 -2.42
N THR A 94 -5.59 3.27 -1.13
CA THR A 94 -5.88 4.39 -0.23
C THR A 94 -5.16 5.65 -0.69
N ILE A 95 -3.87 5.52 -1.02
CA ILE A 95 -3.05 6.58 -1.62
C ILE A 95 -3.69 7.08 -2.91
N TYR A 96 -4.01 6.18 -3.83
CA TYR A 96 -4.59 6.50 -5.13
C TYR A 96 -5.93 7.26 -4.99
N ASN A 97 -6.88 6.72 -4.23
CA ASN A 97 -8.20 7.34 -4.06
C ASN A 97 -8.10 8.71 -3.37
N HIS A 98 -7.26 8.84 -2.35
CA HIS A 98 -7.01 10.13 -1.71
C HIS A 98 -6.35 11.13 -2.67
N GLY A 99 -5.38 10.68 -3.47
CA GLY A 99 -4.67 11.53 -4.43
C GLY A 99 -5.55 12.05 -5.56
N VAL A 100 -6.49 11.24 -6.05
CA VAL A 100 -7.49 11.67 -7.04
C VAL A 100 -8.32 12.83 -6.50
N VAL A 101 -8.87 12.71 -5.29
CA VAL A 101 -9.69 13.78 -4.66
C VAL A 101 -8.83 15.00 -4.30
N SER A 102 -7.61 14.78 -3.82
CA SER A 102 -6.74 15.86 -3.36
C SER A 102 -5.93 16.53 -4.48
N ARG A 103 -6.03 16.04 -5.71
CA ARG A 103 -5.21 16.44 -6.87
C ARG A 103 -3.71 16.36 -6.56
N LEU A 104 -3.28 15.30 -5.90
CA LEU A 104 -1.87 15.05 -5.58
C LEU A 104 -1.29 13.99 -6.50
N PRO A 105 -0.02 14.15 -6.95
CA PRO A 105 0.68 13.10 -7.67
C PRO A 105 0.81 11.87 -6.75
N THR A 106 0.48 10.69 -7.27
CA THR A 106 0.46 9.43 -6.49
C THR A 106 1.27 8.31 -7.10
N SER A 107 1.75 8.42 -8.34
CA SER A 107 2.42 7.31 -9.02
C SER A 107 3.63 6.79 -8.25
N HIS A 108 4.46 7.69 -7.70
CA HIS A 108 5.64 7.32 -6.90
C HIS A 108 5.24 6.60 -5.60
N SER A 109 4.28 7.14 -4.86
CA SER A 109 3.80 6.55 -3.61
C SER A 109 3.09 5.21 -3.83
N VAL A 110 2.36 5.06 -4.93
CA VAL A 110 1.70 3.80 -5.32
C VAL A 110 2.71 2.74 -5.73
N LEU A 111 3.76 3.09 -6.49
CA LEU A 111 4.84 2.16 -6.81
C LEU A 111 5.56 1.69 -5.55
N LEU A 112 5.85 2.63 -4.64
CA LEU A 112 6.49 2.33 -3.38
C LEU A 112 5.59 1.45 -2.49
N ALA A 113 4.28 1.73 -2.45
CA ALA A 113 3.31 0.93 -1.70
C ALA A 113 3.16 -0.51 -2.25
N ALA A 114 3.42 -0.74 -3.53
CA ALA A 114 3.35 -2.08 -4.13
C ALA A 114 4.42 -3.02 -3.55
N VAL A 115 5.59 -2.47 -3.18
CA VAL A 115 6.70 -3.23 -2.58
C VAL A 115 6.65 -3.15 -1.05
N ALA A 116 6.44 -1.94 -0.51
CA ALA A 116 6.43 -1.66 0.92
C ALA A 116 5.32 -0.67 1.25
N GLY A 117 4.14 -1.19 1.62
CA GLY A 117 2.95 -0.41 1.97
C GLY A 117 3.21 0.79 2.90
N PRO A 118 3.90 0.60 4.05
CA PRO A 118 4.20 1.70 4.98
C PRO A 118 5.04 2.82 4.36
N LEU A 119 6.06 2.48 3.56
CA LEU A 119 6.90 3.48 2.89
C LEU A 119 6.11 4.25 1.83
N GLY A 120 5.23 3.56 1.10
CA GLY A 120 4.32 4.22 0.15
C GLY A 120 3.40 5.23 0.84
N LEU A 121 2.83 4.86 1.99
CA LEU A 121 1.99 5.76 2.77
C LEU A 121 2.77 6.97 3.28
N LEU A 122 3.97 6.76 3.83
CA LEU A 122 4.86 7.83 4.27
C LEU A 122 5.18 8.79 3.12
N SER A 123 5.55 8.26 1.95
CA SER A 123 5.82 9.04 0.74
C SER A 123 4.64 9.93 0.35
N HIS A 124 3.42 9.40 0.44
CA HIS A 124 2.20 10.16 0.14
C HIS A 124 1.95 11.28 1.16
N LEU A 125 2.16 11.01 2.45
CA LEU A 125 2.02 12.02 3.50
C LEU A 125 3.04 13.14 3.36
N LEU A 126 4.29 12.82 3.03
CA LEU A 126 5.33 13.79 2.74
C LEU A 126 4.96 14.65 1.53
N THR A 127 4.44 14.02 0.47
CA THR A 127 3.96 14.74 -0.73
C THR A 127 2.84 15.71 -0.38
N LYS A 128 1.85 15.27 0.41
CA LYS A 128 0.75 16.12 0.88
C LYS A 128 1.25 17.32 1.69
N ALA A 129 2.16 17.08 2.64
CA ALA A 129 2.76 18.12 3.47
C ALA A 129 3.53 19.13 2.61
N TRP A 130 4.32 18.65 1.66
CA TRP A 130 5.10 19.47 0.74
C TRP A 130 4.21 20.45 -0.05
N PHE A 131 3.14 19.95 -0.69
CA PHE A 131 2.21 20.81 -1.43
C PHE A 131 1.46 21.81 -0.53
N ALA A 132 1.12 21.42 0.70
CA ALA A 132 0.48 22.31 1.67
C ALA A 132 1.42 23.46 2.08
N VAL A 133 2.67 23.15 2.39
CA VAL A 133 3.70 24.14 2.75
C VAL A 133 3.98 25.08 1.57
N LEU A 134 4.20 24.54 0.38
CA LEU A 134 4.42 25.36 -0.83
C LEU A 134 3.24 26.29 -1.11
N SER A 135 2.01 25.81 -0.95
CA SER A 135 0.82 26.64 -1.19
C SER A 135 0.71 27.78 -0.17
N LYS A 136 1.08 27.52 1.09
CA LYS A 136 1.10 28.54 2.14
C LYS A 136 2.17 29.60 1.89
N ILE A 137 3.39 29.20 1.51
CA ILE A 137 4.50 30.13 1.25
C ILE A 137 4.23 31.01 0.03
N THR A 138 3.67 30.43 -1.04
CA THR A 138 3.43 31.16 -2.30
C THR A 138 2.13 31.96 -2.32
N GLY A 139 1.24 31.76 -1.33
CA GLY A 139 -0.10 32.33 -1.32
C GLY A 139 -1.00 31.83 -2.47
N ARG A 140 -0.62 30.75 -3.16
CA ARG A 140 -1.33 30.18 -4.30
C ARG A 140 -1.42 28.67 -4.15
N ASP A 141 -2.51 28.06 -4.63
CA ASP A 141 -2.63 26.60 -4.63
C ASP A 141 -1.67 25.99 -5.65
N MET A 142 -0.64 25.31 -5.15
CA MET A 142 0.43 24.70 -5.98
C MET A 142 0.07 23.31 -6.49
N ARG A 143 -1.09 22.76 -6.12
CA ARG A 143 -1.52 21.45 -6.61
C ARG A 143 -1.76 21.48 -8.13
N PRO A 144 -1.44 20.40 -8.86
CA PRO A 144 -1.75 20.27 -10.28
C PRO A 144 -3.19 20.69 -10.61
N ARG A 145 -3.34 21.57 -11.61
CA ARG A 145 -4.63 22.07 -12.10
C ARG A 145 -4.86 21.68 -13.56
N PRO A 146 -6.13 21.54 -13.97
CA PRO A 146 -6.50 21.49 -15.38
C PRO A 146 -5.86 22.62 -16.17
N ARG A 147 -5.16 22.32 -17.26
CA ARG A 147 -4.60 23.32 -18.16
C ARG A 147 -5.22 23.20 -19.53
N ALA A 148 -6.04 24.18 -19.90
CA ALA A 148 -6.53 24.34 -21.25
C ALA A 148 -5.38 24.79 -22.17
N ILE A 149 -5.14 24.02 -23.24
CA ILE A 149 -4.22 24.34 -24.33
C ILE A 149 -5.06 24.56 -25.57
N LYS A 150 -4.97 25.77 -26.15
CA LYS A 150 -5.60 26.05 -27.44
C LYS A 150 -4.86 25.30 -28.54
N ALA A 151 -5.59 24.63 -29.43
CA ALA A 151 -5.00 24.04 -30.62
C ALA A 151 -4.39 25.14 -31.50
N ALA A 152 -3.23 24.87 -32.10
CA ALA A 152 -2.48 25.85 -32.89
C ALA A 152 -3.29 26.47 -34.05
N GLY A 153 -4.31 25.77 -34.55
CA GLY A 153 -5.22 26.25 -35.60
C GLY A 153 -6.48 26.97 -35.11
N GLY A 154 -6.62 27.24 -33.80
CA GLY A 154 -7.76 27.96 -33.23
C GLY A 154 -9.09 27.17 -33.17
N SER A 155 -9.17 25.98 -33.77
CA SER A 155 -10.40 25.20 -33.90
C SER A 155 -10.75 24.30 -32.69
N GLY A 156 -10.02 24.41 -31.57
CA GLY A 156 -10.33 23.62 -30.38
C GLY A 156 -9.50 23.94 -29.14
N VAL A 157 -9.98 23.51 -27.98
CA VAL A 157 -9.30 23.61 -26.68
C VAL A 157 -9.10 22.20 -26.14
N ILE A 158 -7.85 21.77 -25.98
CA ILE A 158 -7.49 20.52 -25.31
C ILE A 158 -7.25 20.85 -23.84
N VAL A 159 -8.10 20.37 -22.94
CA VAL A 159 -7.87 20.52 -21.49
C VAL A 159 -7.05 19.35 -21.00
N ILE A 160 -5.79 19.61 -20.61
CA ILE A 160 -4.98 18.64 -19.89
C ILE A 160 -5.45 18.63 -18.44
N LEU A 161 -6.32 17.69 -18.11
CA LEU A 161 -6.75 17.43 -16.73
C LEU A 161 -5.63 16.68 -15.99
N PRO A 162 -5.18 17.14 -14.80
CA PRO A 162 -4.14 16.44 -14.03
C PRO A 162 -4.63 15.06 -13.56
N TYR A 163 -5.94 14.91 -13.36
CA TYR A 163 -6.69 13.67 -13.17
C TYR A 163 -8.10 13.93 -13.71
N GLU A 164 -8.60 13.20 -14.73
CA GLU A 164 -9.90 13.51 -15.34
C GLU A 164 -11.06 13.45 -14.32
N GLU A 165 -11.82 14.53 -14.13
CA GLU A 165 -13.15 14.44 -13.54
C GLU A 165 -14.15 14.20 -14.68
N GLN A 166 -14.82 13.05 -14.63
CA GLN A 166 -16.09 12.77 -15.30
C GLN A 166 -16.97 12.05 -14.28
#